data_AF-A0A8T3T1A1-F1
#
_entry.id   AF-A0A8T3T1A1-F1
#
_cell.length_a   1.000
_cell.length_b   1.000
_cell.length_c   1.000
_cell.angle_alpha   90.00
_cell.angle_beta   90.00
_cell.angle_gamma   90.00
#
_symmetry.space_group_name_H-M   'P 1'
#
loop_
_entity.id
_entity.type
_entity.pdbx_description
1 polymer ?
#
loop_
_entity_poly.entity_id
_entity_poly.type
_entity_poly.pdbx_seq_one_letter_code
_entity_poly.pdbx_strand_id
1 'polypeptide(L)'
;MSAAARPAPTTFFREIARNRRRSWMLVAVVIVVLGALGGAISYASGFGWGGVVLALVIATAMSVGSYFGGDALVMVTSGAREIDLAKPPPDQYQQFVNVAEEMRLAGGLPRPRLWVIDDSAPNAFATGRDPEHASVAVTTGLLEKLDREQLQGVVGHEMSHIGNLDIRFTLLVGVLVGSIALLADWFLRFTFWGGGRRSNNDRSGGGGAAAIIFLLALVLAVVAPLIGCLVQAAVSRTRESLADATAVD
;
A
#
# COMPACT_ATOMS: atom_id res chain seq x y z
N MET A 1 36.30 -14.91 16.37
CA MET A 1 35.81 -13.56 16.00
C MET A 1 35.79 -13.48 14.48
N SER A 2 34.63 -13.69 13.86
CA SER A 2 34.48 -13.61 12.40
C SER A 2 34.18 -12.17 12.02
N ALA A 3 35.10 -11.53 11.29
CA ALA A 3 34.89 -10.21 10.74
C ALA A 3 33.76 -10.31 9.70
N ALA A 4 32.57 -9.83 10.07
CA ALA A 4 31.47 -9.65 9.14
C ALA A 4 31.95 -8.72 8.02
N ALA A 5 32.17 -9.28 6.84
CA ALA A 5 32.53 -8.53 5.66
C ALA A 5 31.50 -7.42 5.47
N ARG A 6 31.97 -6.16 5.46
CA ARG A 6 31.11 -5.02 5.16
C ARG A 6 30.44 -5.29 3.80
N PRO A 7 29.10 -5.19 3.70
CA PRO A 7 28.42 -5.38 2.43
C PRO A 7 28.98 -4.35 1.43
N ALA A 8 29.29 -4.82 0.22
CA ALA A 8 29.73 -3.94 -0.86
C ALA A 8 28.71 -2.83 -1.09
N PRO A 9 29.14 -1.58 -1.40
CA PRO A 9 28.23 -0.47 -1.62
C PRO A 9 27.21 -0.86 -2.71
N THR A 10 25.93 -0.77 -2.36
CA THR A 10 24.84 -1.10 -3.27
C THR A 10 24.66 0.05 -4.24
N THR A 11 25.02 -0.15 -5.51
CA THR A 11 24.77 0.83 -6.57
C THR A 11 23.27 1.08 -6.73
N PHE A 12 22.86 2.33 -6.97
CA PHE A 12 21.48 2.79 -7.20
C PHE A 12 20.63 1.80 -8.04
N PHE A 13 21.13 1.40 -9.21
CA PHE A 13 20.47 0.45 -10.12
C PHE A 13 20.18 -0.93 -9.51
N ARG A 14 21.02 -1.38 -8.57
CA ARG A 14 20.87 -2.67 -7.87
C ARG A 14 19.72 -2.63 -6.87
N GLU A 15 19.50 -1.48 -6.23
CA GLU A 15 18.38 -1.26 -5.33
C GLU A 15 17.06 -1.13 -6.08
N ILE A 16 17.03 -0.44 -7.22
CA ILE A 16 15.86 -0.43 -8.12
C ILE A 16 15.45 -1.85 -8.51
N ALA A 17 16.41 -2.69 -8.92
CA ALA A 17 16.14 -4.08 -9.28
C ALA A 17 15.68 -4.93 -8.07
N ARG A 18 16.23 -4.66 -6.87
CA ARG A 18 15.82 -5.31 -5.62
C ARG A 18 14.39 -4.94 -5.24
N ASN A 19 14.03 -3.67 -5.35
CA ASN A 19 12.69 -3.13 -5.10
C ASN A 19 11.68 -3.76 -6.04
N ARG A 20 11.98 -3.84 -7.34
CA ARG A 20 11.10 -4.53 -8.30
C ARG A 20 10.82 -5.98 -7.91
N ARG A 21 11.86 -6.75 -7.53
CA ARG A 21 11.69 -8.15 -7.09
C ARG A 21 10.88 -8.25 -5.80
N ARG A 22 11.14 -7.39 -4.82
CA ARG A 22 10.41 -7.35 -3.55
C ARG A 22 8.93 -7.04 -3.76
N SER A 23 8.59 -6.12 -4.66
CA SER A 23 7.20 -5.83 -5.01
C SER A 23 6.48 -7.06 -5.57
N TRP A 24 7.12 -7.82 -6.46
CA TRP A 24 6.55 -9.06 -7.00
C TRP A 24 6.43 -10.17 -5.94
N MET A 25 7.43 -10.30 -5.06
CA MET A 25 7.35 -11.22 -3.91
C MET A 25 6.17 -10.86 -3.00
N LEU A 26 5.98 -9.56 -2.72
CA LEU A 26 4.88 -9.09 -1.89
C LEU A 26 3.52 -9.42 -2.50
N VAL A 27 3.33 -9.18 -3.81
CA VAL A 27 2.12 -9.59 -4.54
C VAL A 27 1.88 -11.10 -4.43
N ALA A 28 2.91 -11.92 -4.58
CA ALA A 28 2.78 -13.37 -4.42
C ALA A 28 2.33 -13.74 -2.99
N VAL A 29 2.92 -13.13 -1.97
CA VAL A 29 2.50 -13.32 -0.56
C VAL A 29 1.04 -12.89 -0.36
N VAL A 30 0.61 -11.76 -0.93
CA VAL A 30 -0.80 -11.31 -0.89
C VAL A 30 -1.73 -12.39 -1.42
N ILE A 31 -1.46 -12.88 -2.63
CA ILE A 31 -2.31 -13.87 -3.29
C ILE A 31 -2.39 -15.15 -2.45
N VAL A 32 -1.27 -15.61 -1.89
CA VAL A 32 -1.23 -16.79 -1.03
C VAL A 32 -2.01 -16.59 0.26
N VAL A 33 -1.82 -15.46 0.96
CA VAL A 33 -2.50 -15.18 2.23
C VAL A 33 -4.01 -15.00 2.01
N LEU A 34 -4.42 -14.22 1.02
CA LEU A 34 -5.84 -14.00 0.71
C LEU A 34 -6.51 -15.28 0.21
N GLY A 35 -5.82 -16.07 -0.62
CA GLY A 35 -6.29 -17.37 -1.08
C GLY A 35 -6.44 -18.38 0.07
N ALA A 36 -5.48 -18.43 1.00
CA ALA A 36 -5.56 -19.27 2.18
C ALA A 36 -6.71 -18.86 3.11
N LEU A 37 -6.87 -17.55 3.35
CA LEU A 37 -7.95 -17.01 4.18
C LEU A 37 -9.32 -17.32 3.57
N GLY A 38 -9.52 -16.99 2.29
CA GLY A 38 -10.77 -17.26 1.60
C GLY A 38 -11.05 -18.76 1.44
N GLY A 39 -10.01 -19.58 1.25
CA GLY A 39 -10.14 -21.04 1.25
C GLY A 39 -10.58 -21.59 2.61
N ALA A 40 -10.00 -21.09 3.71
CA ALA A 40 -10.41 -21.46 5.06
C ALA A 40 -11.87 -21.06 5.35
N ILE A 41 -12.29 -19.86 4.92
CA ILE A 41 -13.67 -19.39 5.06
C ILE A 41 -14.64 -20.25 4.25
N SER A 42 -14.28 -20.62 3.00
CA SER A 42 -15.08 -21.48 2.14
C SER A 42 -15.31 -22.87 2.75
N TYR A 43 -14.23 -23.46 3.27
CA TYR A 43 -14.28 -24.75 3.93
C TYR A 43 -15.13 -24.69 5.21
N ALA A 44 -14.94 -23.66 6.04
CA ALA A 44 -15.69 -23.47 7.29
C ALA A 44 -17.19 -23.24 7.05
N SER A 45 -17.53 -22.52 5.98
CA SER A 45 -18.92 -22.16 5.64
C SER A 45 -19.65 -23.25 4.85
N GLY A 46 -18.97 -24.36 4.51
CA GLY A 46 -19.57 -25.47 3.75
C GLY A 46 -19.78 -25.19 2.26
N PHE A 47 -19.19 -24.13 1.69
CA PHE A 47 -19.31 -23.76 0.27
C PHE A 47 -18.55 -24.70 -0.69
N GLY A 48 -17.74 -25.62 -0.16
CA GLY A 48 -16.95 -26.56 -0.96
C GLY A 48 -15.90 -25.87 -1.84
N TRP A 49 -15.58 -26.46 -2.99
CA TRP A 49 -14.63 -25.89 -3.95
C TRP A 49 -15.09 -24.56 -4.56
N GLY A 50 -16.40 -24.29 -4.59
CA GLY A 50 -16.97 -23.07 -5.16
C GLY A 50 -16.50 -21.80 -4.44
N GLY A 51 -16.45 -21.80 -3.11
CA GLY A 51 -15.98 -20.64 -2.36
C GLY A 51 -14.45 -20.47 -2.42
N VAL A 52 -13.67 -21.54 -2.63
CA VAL A 52 -12.22 -21.44 -2.88
C VAL A 52 -11.96 -20.75 -4.22
N VAL A 53 -12.69 -21.14 -5.26
CA VAL A 53 -12.61 -20.50 -6.58
C VAL A 53 -13.04 -19.03 -6.49
N LEU A 54 -14.15 -18.75 -5.80
CA LEU A 54 -14.62 -17.38 -5.60
C LEU A 54 -13.60 -16.51 -4.85
N ALA A 55 -12.99 -17.04 -3.79
CA ALA A 55 -11.94 -16.35 -3.03
C ALA A 55 -10.72 -16.03 -3.90
N LEU A 56 -10.28 -16.97 -4.73
CA LEU A 56 -9.14 -16.77 -5.62
C LEU A 56 -9.44 -15.73 -6.70
N VAL A 57 -10.65 -15.74 -7.25
CA VAL A 57 -11.13 -14.71 -8.20
C VAL A 57 -11.15 -13.34 -7.56
N ILE A 58 -11.72 -13.20 -6.36
CA ILE A 58 -11.77 -11.94 -5.62
C ILE A 58 -10.35 -11.45 -5.29
N ALA A 59 -9.47 -12.31 -4.76
CA ALA A 59 -8.10 -11.95 -4.42
C ALA A 59 -7.28 -11.49 -5.63
N THR A 60 -7.49 -12.15 -6.78
CA THR A 60 -6.86 -11.78 -8.06
C THR A 60 -7.40 -10.45 -8.56
N ALA A 61 -8.73 -10.27 -8.57
CA ALA A 61 -9.37 -9.04 -8.98
C ALA A 61 -8.95 -7.85 -8.11
N MET A 62 -8.88 -8.03 -6.79
CA MET A 62 -8.37 -7.00 -5.87
C MET A 62 -6.90 -6.69 -6.13
N SER A 63 -6.04 -7.70 -6.28
CA SER A 63 -4.61 -7.48 -6.56
C SER A 63 -4.39 -6.70 -7.87
N VAL A 64 -5.12 -7.08 -8.92
CA VAL A 64 -5.04 -6.40 -10.23
C VAL A 64 -5.62 -4.99 -10.12
N GLY A 65 -6.81 -4.83 -9.54
CA GLY A 65 -7.46 -3.53 -9.37
C GLY A 65 -6.60 -2.55 -8.59
N SER A 66 -5.99 -3.01 -7.49
CA SER A 66 -5.09 -2.19 -6.70
C SER A 66 -3.76 -1.88 -7.37
N TYR A 67 -3.27 -2.74 -8.26
CA TYR A 67 -2.06 -2.44 -9.04
C TYR A 67 -2.30 -1.32 -10.06
N PHE A 68 -3.48 -1.27 -10.68
CA PHE A 68 -3.80 -0.29 -11.73
C PHE A 68 -4.49 0.98 -11.24
N GLY A 69 -5.20 0.93 -10.12
CA GLY A 69 -5.95 2.07 -9.58
C GLY A 69 -5.70 2.36 -8.10
N GLY A 70 -4.68 1.74 -7.50
CA GLY A 70 -4.38 1.93 -6.09
C GLY A 70 -3.96 3.37 -5.74
N ASP A 71 -3.25 4.05 -6.63
CA ASP A 71 -2.88 5.46 -6.46
C ASP A 71 -4.12 6.35 -6.41
N ALA A 72 -5.05 6.17 -7.35
CA ALA A 72 -6.33 6.89 -7.36
C ALA A 72 -7.16 6.59 -6.12
N LEU A 73 -7.19 5.32 -5.67
CA LEU A 73 -7.87 4.94 -4.44
C LEU A 73 -7.29 5.67 -3.23
N VAL A 74 -5.95 5.68 -3.08
CA VAL A 74 -5.27 6.41 -2.00
C VAL A 74 -5.66 7.89 -2.04
N MET A 75 -5.54 8.54 -3.20
CA MET A 75 -5.87 9.97 -3.35
C MET A 75 -7.31 10.29 -2.97
N VAL A 76 -8.28 9.50 -3.45
CA VAL A 76 -9.69 9.69 -3.11
C VAL A 76 -9.95 9.48 -1.63
N THR A 77 -9.37 8.43 -1.02
CA THR A 77 -9.56 8.17 0.42
C THR A 77 -8.90 9.22 1.31
N SER A 78 -7.84 9.87 0.84
CA SER A 78 -7.19 10.99 1.52
C SER A 78 -7.89 12.33 1.30
N GLY A 79 -8.97 12.39 0.52
CA GLY A 79 -9.64 13.65 0.18
C GLY A 79 -8.81 14.58 -0.71
N ALA A 80 -7.84 14.02 -1.45
CA ALA A 80 -6.93 14.78 -2.29
C ALA A 80 -7.66 15.34 -3.52
N ARG A 81 -7.29 16.57 -3.91
CA ARG A 81 -7.78 17.25 -5.11
C ARG A 81 -6.64 17.41 -6.10
N GLU A 82 -6.86 16.97 -7.33
CA GLU A 82 -5.86 17.09 -8.38
C GLU A 82 -5.72 18.55 -8.83
N ILE A 83 -4.47 18.99 -9.01
CA ILE A 83 -4.17 20.25 -9.67
C ILE A 83 -4.22 19.99 -11.18
N ASP A 84 -5.18 20.61 -11.86
CA ASP A 84 -5.29 20.57 -13.31
C ASP A 84 -4.16 21.38 -13.96
N LEU A 85 -3.09 20.68 -14.36
CA LEU A 85 -1.91 21.29 -14.98
C LEU A 85 -2.14 21.72 -16.44
N ALA A 86 -3.33 21.49 -17.01
CA ALA A 86 -3.73 22.06 -18.30
C ALA A 86 -4.23 23.50 -18.18
N LYS A 87 -4.45 23.99 -16.96
CA LYS A 87 -4.85 25.36 -16.65
C LYS A 87 -3.80 26.04 -15.78
N PRO A 88 -3.80 27.38 -15.71
CA PRO A 88 -3.01 28.09 -14.71
C PRO A 88 -3.38 27.56 -13.32
N PRO A 89 -2.41 27.03 -12.54
CA PRO A 89 -2.70 26.61 -11.18
C PRO A 89 -3.12 27.82 -10.36
N PRO A 90 -4.00 27.65 -9.34
CA PRO A 90 -4.28 28.71 -8.39
C PRO A 90 -2.98 29.27 -7.79
N ASP A 91 -2.90 30.59 -7.61
CA ASP A 91 -1.68 31.28 -7.13
C ASP A 91 -1.10 30.64 -5.87
N GLN A 92 -1.96 30.21 -4.94
CA GLN A 92 -1.58 29.53 -3.69
C GLN A 92 -0.86 28.18 -3.88
N TYR A 93 -0.98 27.53 -5.04
CA TYR A 93 -0.32 26.25 -5.34
C TYR A 93 0.79 26.39 -6.39
N GLN A 94 0.99 27.59 -6.93
CA GLN A 94 1.95 27.80 -8.00
C GLN A 94 3.39 27.49 -7.56
N GLN A 95 3.74 27.81 -6.32
CA GLN A 95 5.04 27.46 -5.74
C GLN A 95 5.27 25.94 -5.74
N PHE A 96 4.27 25.16 -5.32
CA PHE A 96 4.36 23.70 -5.31
C PHE A 96 4.51 23.14 -6.73
N VAL A 97 3.74 23.63 -7.70
CA VAL A 97 3.84 23.20 -9.09
C VAL A 97 5.23 23.48 -9.67
N ASN A 98 5.79 24.67 -9.40
CA ASN A 98 7.13 25.03 -9.86
C ASN A 98 8.21 24.14 -9.23
N VAL A 99 8.15 23.96 -7.90
CA VAL A 99 9.10 23.08 -7.18
C VAL A 99 9.02 21.65 -7.69
N ALA A 100 7.82 21.11 -7.89
CA ALA A 100 7.66 19.76 -8.42
C ALA A 100 8.21 19.64 -9.85
N GLU A 101 8.03 20.65 -10.69
CA GLU A 101 8.58 20.66 -12.05
C GLU A 101 10.12 20.74 -12.05
N GLU A 102 10.70 21.55 -11.16
CA GLU A 102 12.14 21.65 -10.97
C GLU A 102 12.74 20.32 -10.51
N MET A 103 12.15 19.67 -9.49
CA MET A 103 12.62 18.38 -8.98
C MET A 103 12.44 17.27 -10.02
N ARG A 104 11.37 17.31 -10.82
CA ARG A 104 11.16 16.42 -11.96
C ARG A 104 12.30 16.55 -12.97
N LEU A 105 12.65 17.77 -13.33
CA LEU A 105 13.72 18.06 -14.29
C LEU A 105 15.08 17.62 -13.74
N ALA A 106 15.37 17.94 -12.48
CA ALA A 106 16.61 17.55 -11.80
C ALA A 106 16.76 16.03 -11.73
N GLY A 107 15.70 15.32 -11.35
CA GLY A 107 15.69 13.86 -11.24
C GLY A 107 15.53 13.10 -12.56
N GLY A 108 15.34 13.80 -13.69
CA GLY A 108 15.08 13.16 -14.99
C GLY A 108 13.81 12.30 -15.01
N LEU A 109 12.80 12.66 -14.22
CA LEU A 109 11.58 11.87 -14.04
C LEU A 109 10.46 12.31 -15.02
N PRO A 110 9.55 11.39 -15.37
CA PRO A 110 8.28 11.78 -16.00
C PRO A 110 7.45 12.65 -15.05
N ARG A 111 6.52 13.43 -15.61
CA ARG A 111 5.71 14.38 -14.83
C ARG A 111 4.69 13.64 -13.96
N PRO A 112 4.79 13.71 -12.62
CA PRO A 112 3.78 13.12 -11.76
C PRO A 112 2.50 13.97 -11.75
N ARG A 113 1.39 13.35 -11.39
CA ARG A 113 0.15 14.06 -11.06
C ARG A 113 0.31 14.75 -9.72
N LEU A 114 -0.12 16.01 -9.61
CA LEU A 114 0.04 16.81 -8.40
C LEU A 114 -1.29 16.97 -7.69
N TRP A 115 -1.29 16.74 -6.39
CA TRP A 115 -2.49 16.73 -5.57
C TRP A 115 -2.33 17.59 -4.33
N VAL A 116 -3.43 18.20 -3.89
CA VAL A 116 -3.51 18.95 -2.64
C VAL A 116 -4.56 18.33 -1.74
N ILE A 117 -4.21 18.13 -0.49
CA ILE A 117 -5.11 17.68 0.57
C ILE A 117 -5.40 18.87 1.48
N ASP A 118 -6.68 19.11 1.76
CA ASP A 118 -7.10 20.16 2.68
C ASP A 118 -6.97 19.66 4.13
N ASP A 119 -5.79 19.84 4.71
CA ASP A 119 -5.45 19.42 6.08
C ASP A 119 -4.39 20.36 6.67
N SER A 120 -4.65 20.84 7.89
CA SER A 120 -3.72 21.69 8.66
C SER A 120 -2.47 20.95 9.16
N ALA A 121 -2.52 19.61 9.24
CA ALA A 121 -1.37 18.80 9.61
C ALA A 121 -0.37 18.76 8.44
N PRO A 122 0.89 19.17 8.64
CA PRO A 122 1.88 19.21 7.56
C PRO A 122 2.25 17.78 7.16
N ASN A 123 2.02 17.42 5.90
CA ASN A 123 2.37 16.12 5.35
C ASN A 123 2.56 16.21 3.82
N ALA A 124 3.41 15.34 3.28
CA ALA A 124 3.59 15.11 1.86
C ALA A 124 3.86 13.62 1.63
N PHE A 125 3.47 13.11 0.47
CA PHE A 125 3.82 11.74 0.07
C PHE A 125 3.74 11.53 -1.44
N ALA A 126 4.52 10.59 -1.96
CA ALA A 126 4.40 10.06 -3.31
C ALA A 126 3.79 8.64 -3.33
N THR A 127 3.02 8.35 -4.38
CA THR A 127 2.44 7.02 -4.63
C THR A 127 2.34 6.76 -6.13
N GLY A 128 2.13 5.51 -6.53
CA GLY A 128 2.03 5.13 -7.94
C GLY A 128 2.60 3.74 -8.21
N ARG A 129 2.19 3.15 -9.32
CA ARG A 129 2.62 1.80 -9.73
C ARG A 129 3.98 1.78 -10.44
N ASP A 130 4.36 2.90 -11.04
CA ASP A 130 5.63 3.15 -11.72
C ASP A 130 5.80 4.69 -11.90
N PRO A 131 6.97 5.18 -12.34
CA PRO A 131 7.22 6.61 -12.46
C PRO A 131 6.29 7.33 -13.43
N GLU A 132 5.88 6.67 -14.52
CA GLU A 132 4.97 7.26 -15.52
C GLU A 132 3.55 7.44 -14.96
N HIS A 133 3.21 6.67 -13.93
CA HIS A 133 1.93 6.69 -13.23
C HIS A 133 2.11 7.10 -11.77
N ALA A 134 3.02 8.05 -11.51
CA ALA A 134 3.27 8.57 -10.19
C ALA A 134 2.37 9.77 -9.86
N SER A 135 2.04 9.90 -8.58
CA SER A 135 1.28 10.99 -8.01
C SER A 135 1.99 11.51 -6.76
N VAL A 136 2.07 12.83 -6.59
CA VAL A 136 2.61 13.50 -5.39
C VAL A 136 1.50 14.32 -4.76
N ALA A 137 1.30 14.16 -3.46
CA ALA A 137 0.33 14.92 -2.68
C ALA A 137 1.02 15.73 -1.59
N VAL A 138 0.52 16.93 -1.35
CA VAL A 138 0.93 17.81 -0.24
C VAL A 138 -0.31 18.32 0.49
N THR A 139 -0.20 18.55 1.80
CA THR A 139 -1.29 19.18 2.57
C THR A 139 -1.21 20.70 2.52
N THR A 140 -2.34 21.38 2.66
CA THR A 140 -2.41 22.85 2.79
C THR A 140 -1.55 23.35 3.96
N GLY A 141 -1.59 22.66 5.10
CA GLY A 141 -0.77 22.99 6.27
C GLY A 141 0.74 22.81 6.06
N LEU A 142 1.19 22.00 5.10
CA LEU A 142 2.60 21.92 4.73
C LEU A 142 3.00 23.13 3.86
N LEU A 143 2.17 23.49 2.89
CA LEU A 143 2.42 24.64 2.01
C LEU A 143 2.43 25.97 2.76
N GLU A 144 1.63 26.09 3.82
CA GLU A 144 1.58 27.29 4.67
C GLU A 144 2.80 27.41 5.61
N LYS A 145 3.44 26.28 5.95
CA LYS A 145 4.53 26.24 6.94
C LYS A 145 5.92 26.32 6.32
N LEU A 146 6.09 25.79 5.13
CA LEU A 146 7.40 25.68 4.50
C LEU A 146 7.66 26.82 3.52
N ASP A 147 8.88 27.34 3.56
CA ASP A 147 9.39 28.20 2.50
C ASP A 147 9.72 27.37 1.24
N ARG A 148 10.21 28.05 0.19
CA ARG A 148 10.45 27.43 -1.10
C ARG A 148 11.57 26.40 -1.04
N GLU A 149 12.66 26.71 -0.34
CA GLU A 149 13.82 25.85 -0.19
C GLU A 149 13.49 24.59 0.61
N GLN A 150 12.73 24.74 1.70
CA GLN A 150 12.24 23.61 2.50
C GLN A 150 11.28 22.73 1.70
N LEU A 151 10.37 23.35 0.92
CA LEU A 151 9.47 22.62 0.04
C LEU A 151 10.23 21.85 -1.04
N GLN A 152 11.30 22.42 -1.61
CA GLN A 152 12.18 21.71 -2.53
C GLN A 152 12.82 20.48 -1.87
N GLY A 153 13.29 20.60 -0.63
CA GLY A 153 13.83 19.46 0.13
C GLY A 153 12.81 18.34 0.31
N VAL A 154 11.60 18.67 0.74
CA VAL A 154 10.53 17.68 0.95
C VAL A 154 10.07 17.06 -0.38
N VAL A 155 9.78 17.88 -1.40
CA VAL A 155 9.34 17.37 -2.70
C VAL A 155 10.45 16.60 -3.40
N GLY A 156 11.71 17.00 -3.26
CA GLY A 156 12.87 16.25 -3.75
C GLY A 156 12.98 14.86 -3.11
N HIS A 157 12.79 14.78 -1.80
CA HIS A 157 12.72 13.51 -1.08
C HIS A 157 11.58 12.61 -1.62
N GLU A 158 10.37 13.15 -1.79
CA GLU A 158 9.24 12.38 -2.36
C GLU A 158 9.47 11.96 -3.82
N MET A 159 10.08 12.82 -4.63
CA MET A 159 10.46 12.49 -6.01
C MET A 159 11.51 11.38 -6.06
N SER A 160 12.40 11.31 -5.08
CA SER A 160 13.39 10.24 -4.98
C SER A 160 12.70 8.88 -4.79
N HIS A 161 11.61 8.81 -4.03
CA HIS A 161 10.82 7.56 -3.90
C HIS A 161 10.21 7.12 -5.23
N ILE A 162 9.84 8.07 -6.09
CA ILE A 162 9.36 7.80 -7.46
C ILE A 162 10.49 7.17 -8.28
N GLY A 163 11.65 7.84 -8.34
CA GLY A 163 12.82 7.36 -9.09
C GLY A 163 13.32 5.99 -8.62
N ASN A 164 13.26 5.73 -7.32
CA ASN A 164 13.70 4.47 -6.70
C ASN A 164 12.68 3.32 -6.80
N LEU A 165 11.53 3.54 -7.43
CA LEU A 165 10.40 2.61 -7.49
C LEU A 165 9.89 2.17 -6.11
N ASP A 166 10.11 2.98 -5.08
CA ASP A 166 9.64 2.70 -3.73
C ASP A 166 8.14 2.88 -3.61
N ILE A 167 7.58 3.86 -4.33
CA ILE A 167 6.15 4.17 -4.40
C ILE A 167 5.29 2.94 -4.73
N ARG A 168 5.72 2.09 -5.65
CA ARG A 168 5.00 0.87 -6.07
C ARG A 168 4.89 -0.10 -4.92
N PHE A 169 5.99 -0.31 -4.23
CA PHE A 169 6.02 -1.26 -3.13
C PHE A 169 5.19 -0.75 -1.96
N THR A 170 5.34 0.53 -1.59
CA THR A 170 4.56 1.14 -0.49
C THR A 170 3.06 1.12 -0.79
N LEU A 171 2.67 1.40 -2.05
CA LEU A 171 1.30 1.24 -2.52
C LEU A 171 0.78 -0.19 -2.32
N LEU A 172 1.54 -1.19 -2.80
CA LEU A 172 1.15 -2.60 -2.70
C LEU A 172 1.07 -3.09 -1.25
N VAL A 173 1.95 -2.62 -0.38
CA VAL A 173 1.88 -2.89 1.07
C VAL A 173 0.61 -2.28 1.65
N GLY A 174 0.33 -1.00 1.42
CA GLY A 174 -0.85 -0.34 1.97
C GLY A 174 -2.15 -1.03 1.54
N VAL A 175 -2.24 -1.37 0.26
CA VAL A 175 -3.33 -2.18 -0.30
C VAL A 175 -3.44 -3.54 0.38
N LEU A 176 -2.34 -4.26 0.55
CA LEU A 176 -2.32 -5.57 1.18
C LEU A 176 -2.87 -5.50 2.60
N VAL A 177 -2.33 -4.57 3.41
CA VAL A 177 -2.73 -4.38 4.80
C VAL A 177 -4.20 -3.99 4.88
N GLY A 178 -4.65 -3.04 4.05
CA GLY A 178 -6.05 -2.62 3.97
C GLY A 178 -6.98 -3.76 3.55
N SER A 179 -6.59 -4.56 2.55
CA SER A 179 -7.38 -5.71 2.07
C SER A 179 -7.53 -6.79 3.14
N ILE A 180 -6.43 -7.08 3.85
CA ILE A 180 -6.44 -7.99 5.00
C ILE A 180 -7.40 -7.48 6.09
N ALA A 181 -7.33 -6.19 6.42
CA ALA A 181 -8.19 -5.58 7.43
C ALA A 181 -9.67 -5.63 7.03
N LEU A 182 -10.01 -5.33 5.78
CA LEU A 182 -11.38 -5.42 5.27
C LEU A 182 -11.92 -6.85 5.27
N LEU A 183 -11.12 -7.83 4.87
CA LEU A 183 -11.53 -9.24 4.89
C LEU A 183 -11.69 -9.76 6.32
N ALA A 184 -10.81 -9.35 7.24
CA ALA A 184 -10.93 -9.65 8.66
C ALA A 184 -12.23 -9.06 9.24
N ASP A 185 -12.50 -7.78 9.00
CA ASP A 185 -13.73 -7.10 9.46
C ASP A 185 -14.97 -7.78 8.88
N TRP A 186 -14.98 -8.08 7.57
CA TRP A 186 -16.09 -8.78 6.92
C TRP A 186 -16.33 -10.17 7.52
N PHE A 187 -15.27 -10.94 7.75
CA PHE A 187 -15.35 -12.26 8.37
C PHE A 187 -15.91 -12.19 9.79
N LEU A 188 -15.43 -11.23 10.60
CA LEU A 188 -15.94 -11.00 11.96
C LEU A 188 -17.43 -10.62 11.92
N ARG A 189 -17.82 -9.69 11.04
CA ARG A 189 -19.24 -9.28 10.92
C ARG A 189 -20.15 -10.40 10.47
N PHE A 190 -19.73 -11.17 9.46
CA PHE A 190 -20.49 -12.33 8.99
C PHE A 190 -20.64 -13.38 10.09
N THR A 191 -19.59 -13.59 10.86
CA THR A 191 -19.57 -14.50 12.01
C THR A 191 -20.51 -14.06 13.14
N PHE A 192 -20.43 -12.80 13.57
CA PHE A 192 -21.19 -12.28 14.72
C PHE A 192 -22.65 -11.96 14.39
N TRP A 193 -22.95 -11.49 13.17
CA TRP A 193 -24.31 -11.06 12.76
C TRP A 193 -24.98 -11.94 11.69
N GLY A 194 -24.22 -12.71 10.90
CA GLY A 194 -24.74 -13.51 9.78
C GLY A 194 -24.85 -15.02 10.03
N GLY A 195 -24.07 -15.59 10.95
CA GLY A 195 -24.01 -17.05 11.22
C GLY A 195 -25.11 -17.61 12.14
N GLY A 196 -26.07 -16.77 12.55
CA GLY A 196 -27.07 -17.06 13.60
C GLY A 196 -28.30 -17.87 13.20
N ARG A 197 -28.30 -18.62 12.10
CA ARG A 197 -29.33 -19.63 11.82
C ARG A 197 -28.71 -21.02 11.73
N ARG A 198 -28.29 -21.54 12.89
CA ARG A 198 -28.20 -22.99 13.10
C ARG A 198 -29.62 -23.54 12.98
N SER A 199 -29.99 -23.99 11.78
CA SER A 199 -31.08 -24.96 11.66
C SER A 199 -30.60 -26.23 12.36
N ASN A 200 -31.16 -26.46 13.54
CA ASN A 200 -31.09 -27.73 14.25
C ASN A 200 -31.72 -28.78 13.33
N ASN A 201 -30.92 -29.48 12.53
CA ASN A 201 -31.22 -30.88 12.27
C ASN A 201 -29.97 -31.65 11.84
N ASP A 202 -29.76 -32.73 12.58
CA ASP A 202 -29.05 -33.95 12.20
C ASP A 202 -27.52 -34.01 12.32
N ARG A 203 -27.16 -34.58 13.48
CA ARG A 203 -25.94 -35.32 13.82
C ARG A 203 -25.34 -36.10 12.65
N SER A 204 -24.10 -35.78 12.27
CA SER A 204 -23.01 -36.78 12.15
C SER A 204 -21.65 -36.09 11.96
N GLY A 205 -20.71 -36.37 12.88
CA GLY A 205 -19.27 -36.43 12.60
C GLY A 205 -18.40 -35.19 12.34
N GLY A 206 -18.93 -33.96 12.16
CA GLY A 206 -18.11 -32.83 11.67
C GLY A 206 -17.81 -31.65 12.62
N GLY A 207 -18.44 -31.58 13.79
CA GLY A 207 -18.53 -30.34 14.59
C GLY A 207 -17.21 -29.81 15.18
N GLY A 208 -16.26 -30.68 15.49
CA GLY A 208 -14.97 -30.28 16.08
C GLY A 208 -14.05 -29.57 15.09
N ALA A 209 -13.98 -30.07 13.85
CA ALA A 209 -13.17 -29.45 12.79
C ALA A 209 -13.70 -28.06 12.41
N ALA A 210 -15.03 -27.90 12.33
CA ALA A 210 -15.64 -26.59 12.06
C ALA A 210 -15.36 -25.56 13.17
N ALA A 211 -15.41 -25.98 14.45
CA ALA A 211 -15.10 -25.11 15.58
C ALA A 211 -13.61 -24.70 15.63
N ILE A 212 -12.69 -25.63 15.32
CA ILE A 212 -11.24 -25.36 15.28
C ILE A 212 -10.90 -24.40 14.14
N ILE A 213 -11.48 -24.60 12.95
CA ILE A 213 -11.22 -23.74 11.78
C ILE A 213 -11.83 -22.35 11.99
N PHE A 214 -12.99 -22.27 12.62
CA PHE A 214 -13.59 -21.00 13.04
C PHE A 214 -12.68 -20.24 14.00
N LEU A 215 -12.14 -20.92 15.02
CA LEU A 215 -11.19 -20.33 15.96
C LEU A 215 -9.91 -19.85 15.26
N LEU A 216 -9.39 -20.64 14.32
CA LEU A 216 -8.22 -20.27 13.51
C LEU A 216 -8.47 -19.04 12.64
N ALA A 217 -9.65 -18.96 12.01
CA ALA A 217 -10.03 -17.81 11.20
C ALA A 217 -10.24 -16.54 12.05
N LEU A 218 -10.79 -16.68 13.27
CA LEU A 218 -10.90 -15.59 14.24
C LEU A 218 -9.53 -15.05 14.66
N VAL A 219 -8.59 -15.95 14.97
CA VAL A 219 -7.21 -15.57 15.31
C VAL A 219 -6.56 -14.85 14.13
N LEU A 220 -6.69 -15.38 12.92
CA LEU A 220 -6.14 -14.76 11.72
C LEU A 220 -6.74 -13.38 11.44
N ALA A 221 -8.04 -13.18 11.66
CA ALA A 221 -8.69 -11.88 11.48
C ALA A 221 -8.11 -10.79 12.39
N VAL A 222 -7.72 -11.14 13.62
CA VAL A 222 -7.09 -10.20 14.56
C VAL A 222 -5.59 -10.03 14.29
N VAL A 223 -4.90 -11.13 13.99
CA VAL A 223 -3.44 -11.15 13.85
C VAL A 223 -2.98 -10.57 12.51
N ALA A 224 -3.74 -10.78 11.43
CA ALA A 224 -3.29 -10.39 10.09
C ALA A 224 -3.15 -8.86 9.92
N PRO A 225 -4.04 -7.98 10.43
CA PRO A 225 -3.82 -6.54 10.43
C PRO A 225 -2.57 -6.12 11.21
N LEU A 226 -2.29 -6.75 12.36
CA LEU A 226 -1.11 -6.47 13.17
C LEU A 226 0.18 -6.82 12.43
N ILE A 227 0.21 -7.98 11.77
CA ILE A 227 1.33 -8.38 10.91
C ILE A 227 1.50 -7.38 9.76
N GLY A 228 0.38 -6.92 9.17
CA GLY A 228 0.39 -5.88 8.15
C GLY A 228 1.10 -4.60 8.59
N CYS A 229 0.73 -4.07 9.74
CA CYS A 229 1.38 -2.89 10.33
C CYS A 229 2.88 -3.12 10.60
N LEU A 230 3.25 -4.30 11.10
CA LEU A 230 4.65 -4.66 11.35
C LEU A 230 5.47 -4.73 10.06
N VAL A 231 4.90 -5.30 8.99
CA VAL A 231 5.55 -5.34 7.67
C VAL A 231 5.74 -3.92 7.13
N GLN A 232 4.72 -3.06 7.23
CA GLN A 232 4.82 -1.66 6.80
C GLN A 232 5.92 -0.91 7.56
N ALA A 233 5.98 -1.07 8.89
CA ALA A 233 6.98 -0.42 9.74
C ALA A 233 8.42 -0.96 9.52
N ALA A 234 8.57 -2.25 9.24
CA ALA A 234 9.88 -2.86 9.00
C ALA A 234 10.50 -2.40 7.67
N VAL A 235 9.68 -2.09 6.67
CA VAL A 235 10.17 -1.73 5.34
C VAL A 235 10.50 -0.24 5.22
N SER A 236 9.88 0.66 6.00
CA SER A 236 10.15 2.09 5.91
C SER A 236 11.62 2.44 6.16
N ARG A 237 12.23 1.95 7.25
CA ARG A 237 13.58 2.38 7.69
C ARG A 237 14.71 2.27 6.66
N THR A 238 14.74 1.19 5.86
CA THR A 238 15.82 1.00 4.88
C THR A 238 15.64 1.89 3.66
N ARG A 239 14.41 2.37 3.42
CA ARG A 239 14.04 3.16 2.25
C ARG A 239 14.21 4.64 2.49
N GLU A 240 13.84 5.12 3.68
CA GLU A 240 14.10 6.49 4.11
C GLU A 240 15.59 6.85 3.93
N SER A 241 16.50 5.98 4.39
CA SER A 241 17.94 6.22 4.25
C SER A 241 18.43 6.29 2.80
N LEU A 242 17.73 5.63 1.87
CA LEU A 242 18.08 5.62 0.45
C LEU A 242 17.47 6.82 -0.27
N ALA A 243 16.25 7.21 0.12
CA ALA A 243 15.61 8.42 -0.35
C ALA A 243 16.41 9.66 0.06
N ASP A 244 16.85 9.74 1.32
CA ASP A 244 17.70 10.83 1.81
C ASP A 244 19.02 10.95 1.02
N ALA A 245 19.66 9.83 0.68
CA ALA A 245 20.87 9.84 -0.13
C ALA A 245 20.59 10.29 -1.57
N THR A 246 19.50 9.82 -2.16
CA THR A 246 19.13 10.14 -3.56
C THR A 246 18.62 11.58 -3.70
N ALA A 247 18.02 12.15 -2.66
CA ALA A 247 17.51 13.52 -2.70
C ALA A 247 18.62 14.58 -2.66
N VAL A 248 19.82 14.19 -2.20
CA VAL A 248 20.99 15.06 -2.07
C VAL A 248 21.95 14.93 -3.26
N ASP A 249 21.95 13.78 -3.94
CA ASP A 249 22.73 13.50 -5.16
C ASP A 249 22.13 14.16 -6.41
#